data_AF-A0A7X8WDP6-F1
#
_entry.id   AF-A0A7X8WDP6-F1
#
_cell.length_a   1.000
_cell.length_b   1.000
_cell.length_c   1.000
_cell.angle_alpha   90.00
_cell.angle_beta   90.00
_cell.angle_gamma   90.00
#
_symmetry.space_group_name_H-M   'P 1'
#
loop_
_entity.id
_entity.type
_entity.pdbx_description
1 polymer ?
#
loop_
_entity_poly.entity_id
_entity_poly.type
_entity_poly.pdbx_seq_one_letter_code
_entity_poly.pdbx_strand_id
1 'polypeptide(L)'
;SKKLDKIPKDLPVLFLSGEKDPVGNFGKDIVKVYQQYKKVGILDVSYKLYKENRHEILNEFDKEIVYNEIIKWVIDRREENK
;
A
#
# COMPACT_ATOMS: atom_id res chain seq x y z
N SER A 1 13.73 -9.72 8.91
CA SER A 1 13.84 -10.80 7.90
C SER A 1 14.96 -10.40 6.96
N LYS A 2 16.01 -11.22 6.79
CA LYS A 2 17.23 -10.87 6.00
C LYS A 2 16.95 -10.32 4.59
N LYS A 3 15.74 -10.52 4.04
CA LYS A 3 15.32 -9.97 2.74
C LYS A 3 14.78 -8.53 2.84
N LEU A 4 13.96 -8.24 3.84
CA LEU A 4 13.37 -6.89 4.04
C LEU A 4 14.44 -5.85 4.34
N ASP A 5 15.51 -6.24 5.04
CA ASP A 5 16.61 -5.34 5.39
C ASP A 5 17.37 -4.82 4.16
N LYS A 6 17.27 -5.51 3.02
CA LYS A 6 17.91 -5.15 1.74
C LYS A 6 17.13 -4.15 0.90
N ILE A 7 15.89 -3.83 1.28
CA ILE A 7 15.10 -2.83 0.55
C ILE A 7 15.72 -1.45 0.82
N PRO A 8 15.96 -0.61 -0.22
CA PRO A 8 16.43 0.75 -0.04
C PRO A 8 15.51 1.54 0.90
N LYS A 9 16.08 2.25 1.88
CA LYS A 9 15.29 2.89 2.95
C LYS A 9 14.47 4.08 2.45
N ASP A 10 14.96 4.70 1.39
CA ASP A 10 14.39 5.82 0.67
C ASP A 10 13.39 5.41 -0.41
N LEU A 11 13.22 4.12 -0.72
CA LEU A 11 12.22 3.67 -1.67
C LEU A 11 10.80 3.84 -1.10
N PRO A 12 9.94 4.69 -1.69
CA PRO A 12 8.56 4.84 -1.25
C PRO A 12 7.74 3.59 -1.54
N VAL A 13 6.90 3.16 -0.58
CA VAL A 13 6.05 1.96 -0.73
C VAL A 13 4.60 2.26 -0.34
N LEU A 14 3.66 1.89 -1.21
CA LEU A 14 2.22 1.92 -0.95
C LEU A 14 1.63 0.52 -0.98
N PHE A 15 0.90 0.16 0.06
CA PHE A 15 0.08 -1.06 0.10
C PHE A 15 -1.41 -0.73 -0.05
N LEU A 16 -2.08 -1.38 -1.01
CA LEU A 16 -3.52 -1.22 -1.24
C LEU A 16 -4.20 -2.59 -1.20
N SER A 17 -5.37 -2.68 -0.57
CA SER A 17 -6.18 -3.91 -0.54
C SER A 17 -7.63 -3.60 -0.17
N GLY A 18 -8.55 -4.51 -0.46
CA GLY A 18 -9.92 -4.44 0.04
C GLY A 18 -10.02 -4.94 1.47
N GLU A 19 -10.81 -4.28 2.31
CA GLU A 19 -10.99 -4.71 3.70
C GLU A 19 -11.78 -6.03 3.80
N LYS A 20 -12.57 -6.37 2.78
CA LYS A 20 -13.32 -7.63 2.70
C LYS A 20 -12.57 -8.74 1.94
N ASP A 21 -11.28 -8.54 1.63
CA ASP A 21 -10.46 -9.56 0.99
C ASP A 21 -10.03 -10.65 2.01
N PRO A 22 -10.51 -11.91 1.89
CA PRO A 22 -10.09 -12.98 2.77
C PRO A 22 -8.62 -13.36 2.58
N VAL A 23 -8.02 -13.10 1.41
CA VAL A 23 -6.61 -13.39 1.13
C VAL A 23 -5.70 -12.51 1.99
N GLY A 24 -6.08 -11.24 2.19
CA GLY A 24 -5.39 -10.30 3.08
C GLY A 24 -5.79 -10.42 4.57
N ASN A 25 -6.49 -11.51 4.95
CA ASN A 25 -7.06 -11.70 6.27
C ASN A 25 -7.94 -10.50 6.69
N PHE A 26 -8.80 -10.05 5.77
CA PHE A 26 -9.67 -8.90 5.96
C PHE A 26 -8.90 -7.63 6.36
N GLY A 27 -7.84 -7.33 5.60
CA GLY A 27 -6.96 -6.18 5.80
C GLY A 27 -5.91 -6.32 6.91
N LYS A 28 -6.02 -7.31 7.81
CA LYS A 28 -5.08 -7.46 8.93
C LYS A 28 -3.64 -7.68 8.48
N ASP A 29 -3.44 -8.43 7.40
CA ASP A 29 -2.08 -8.76 6.95
C ASP A 29 -1.42 -7.58 6.24
N ILE A 30 -2.17 -6.67 5.62
CA ILE A 30 -1.64 -5.40 5.10
C ILE A 30 -1.08 -4.55 6.22
N VAL A 31 -1.82 -4.42 7.34
CA VAL A 31 -1.34 -3.67 8.51
C VAL A 31 -0.07 -4.32 9.08
N LYS A 32 0.00 -5.66 9.14
CA LYS A 32 1.22 -6.36 9.60
C LYS A 32 2.41 -6.10 8.68
N VAL A 33 2.23 -6.17 7.36
CA VAL A 33 3.31 -5.92 6.39
C VAL A 33 3.77 -4.47 6.46
N TYR A 34 2.85 -3.52 6.54
CA TYR A 34 3.17 -2.10 6.79
C TYR A 34 4.09 -1.93 8.02
N GLN A 35 3.73 -2.57 9.15
CA GLN A 35 4.54 -2.50 10.37
C GLN A 35 5.90 -3.16 10.21
N GLN A 36 6.01 -4.26 9.45
CA GLN A 36 7.29 -4.89 9.15
C GLN A 36 8.21 -3.97 8.34
N TYR A 37 7.68 -3.24 7.37
CA TYR A 37 8.45 -2.26 6.57
C TYR A 37 8.89 -1.07 7.43
N LYS A 38 8.00 -0.54 8.28
CA LYS A 38 8.38 0.48 9.29
C LYS A 38 9.50 -0.01 10.21
N LYS A 39 9.39 -1.24 10.71
CA LYS A 39 10.36 -1.81 11.66
C LYS A 39 11.76 -1.96 11.08
N VAL A 40 11.90 -2.18 9.77
CA VAL A 40 13.22 -2.26 9.10
C VAL A 40 13.73 -0.91 8.59
N GLY A 41 13.07 0.19 8.96
CA GLY A 41 13.54 1.56 8.72
C GLY A 41 13.22 2.13 7.34
N ILE A 42 12.19 1.63 6.64
CA ILE A 42 11.72 2.29 5.41
C ILE A 42 11.11 3.64 5.79
N LEU A 43 11.56 4.70 5.12
CA LEU A 43 11.26 6.09 5.45
C LEU A 43 9.81 6.44 5.08
N ASP A 44 9.45 6.17 3.84
CA ASP A 44 8.10 6.41 3.31
C ASP A 44 7.40 5.08 3.01
N VAL A 45 6.46 4.74 3.90
CA VAL A 45 5.58 3.60 3.72
C VAL A 45 4.18 4.04 4.10
N SER A 46 3.22 3.70 3.25
CA SER A 46 1.81 4.04 3.37
C SER A 46 0.96 2.81 3.09
N TYR A 47 -0.27 2.78 3.62
CA TYR A 47 -1.25 1.78 3.22
C TYR A 47 -2.66 2.35 3.18
N LYS A 48 -3.55 1.68 2.44
CA LYS A 48 -4.99 1.94 2.48
C LYS A 48 -5.81 0.68 2.28
N LEU A 49 -6.90 0.60 3.04
CA LEU A 49 -7.91 -0.45 2.95
C LEU A 49 -9.22 0.15 2.42
N TYR A 50 -9.76 -0.45 1.36
CA TYR A 50 -11.03 -0.05 0.78
C TYR A 50 -12.16 -0.87 1.43
N LYS A 51 -12.95 -0.20 2.27
CA LYS A 51 -13.90 -0.82 3.23
C LYS A 51 -14.86 -1.84 2.61
N GLU A 52 -15.37 -1.55 1.42
CA GLU A 52 -16.38 -2.39 0.77
C GLU A 52 -15.79 -3.38 -0.25
N ASN A 53 -14.52 -3.23 -0.61
CA ASN A 53 -13.89 -3.99 -1.68
C ASN A 53 -13.33 -5.33 -1.20
N ARG A 54 -13.25 -6.30 -2.13
CA ARG A 54 -12.60 -7.60 -1.91
C ARG A 54 -11.22 -7.61 -2.57
N HIS A 55 -10.88 -8.69 -3.26
CA HIS A 55 -9.52 -8.95 -3.75
C HIS A 55 -9.11 -8.05 -4.93
N GLU A 56 -9.97 -7.89 -5.93
CA GLU A 56 -9.62 -7.19 -7.18
C GLU A 56 -9.97 -5.70 -7.14
N ILE A 57 -9.39 -4.93 -6.21
CA ILE A 57 -9.70 -3.49 -6.03
C ILE A 57 -9.59 -2.63 -7.30
N LEU A 58 -8.80 -3.08 -8.28
CA LEU A 58 -8.65 -2.41 -9.57
C LEU A 58 -9.77 -2.72 -10.57
N ASN A 59 -10.66 -3.66 -10.25
CA ASN A 59 -11.77 -4.12 -11.09
C ASN A 59 -13.15 -4.02 -10.40
N GLU A 60 -13.20 -3.61 -9.13
CA GLU A 60 -14.46 -3.37 -8.41
C GLU A 60 -15.21 -2.14 -8.97
N PHE A 61 -16.44 -1.93 -8.51
CA PHE A 61 -17.31 -0.85 -9.00
C PHE A 61 -16.73 0.56 -8.81
N ASP A 62 -15.93 0.76 -7.76
CA ASP A 62 -15.32 2.03 -7.39
C ASP A 62 -13.86 2.15 -7.84
N LYS A 63 -13.41 1.33 -8.81
CA LYS A 63 -12.03 1.30 -9.32
C LYS A 63 -11.44 2.67 -9.68
N GLU A 64 -12.25 3.62 -10.12
CA GLU A 64 -11.81 4.98 -10.43
C GLU A 64 -11.26 5.71 -9.20
N ILE A 65 -11.81 5.45 -8.00
CA ILE A 65 -11.26 5.96 -6.74
C ILE A 65 -9.85 5.39 -6.53
N VAL A 66 -9.69 4.07 -6.74
CA VAL A 66 -8.40 3.39 -6.58
C VAL A 66 -7.36 3.94 -7.57
N TYR A 67 -7.74 4.14 -8.82
CA TYR A 67 -6.86 4.71 -9.85
C TYR A 67 -6.43 6.13 -9.50
N ASN A 68 -7.38 6.99 -9.13
CA ASN A 68 -7.07 8.38 -8.77
C ASN A 68 -6.13 8.47 -7.56
N GLU A 69 -6.26 7.57 -6.59
CA GLU A 69 -5.37 7.52 -5.44
C GLU A 69 -3.96 7.04 -5.77
N ILE A 70 -3.82 6.04 -6.65
CA ILE A 70 -2.52 5.61 -7.15
C ILE A 70 -1.85 6.76 -7.90
N ILE A 71 -2.58 7.40 -8.82
CA ILE A 71 -2.06 8.53 -9.61
C ILE A 71 -1.63 9.67 -8.68
N LYS A 72 -2.48 10.06 -7.74
CA LYS A 72 -2.16 11.09 -6.76
C LYS A 72 -0.92 10.73 -5.96
N TRP A 73 -0.84 9.51 -5.44
CA TRP A 73 0.30 9.06 -4.65
C TRP A 73 1.63 9.12 -5.41
N VAL A 74 1.61 8.73 -6.69
CA VAL A 74 2.77 8.80 -7.59
C VAL A 74 3.16 10.25 -7.90
N ILE A 75 2.18 11.10 -8.22
CA ILE A 75 2.44 12.52 -8.53
C ILE A 75 3.03 13.23 -7.31
N ASP A 76 2.43 13.07 -6.12
CA ASP A 76 2.90 13.73 -4.90
C ASP A 76 4.40 13.44 -4.66
N ARG A 77 4.83 12.18 -4.81
CA ARG A 77 6.25 11.78 -4.67
C ARG A 77 7.12 12.23 -5.81
N ARG A 78 6.61 12.27 -7.04
CA ARG A 78 7.37 12.78 -8.18
C ARG A 78 7.71 14.26 -7.98
N GLU A 79 6.76 15.04 -7.46
CA GLU A 79 6.96 16.47 -7.20
C GLU A 79 7.86 16.73 -5.97
N GLU A 80 7.80 15.88 -4.93
CA GLU A 80 8.74 15.93 -3.78
C GLU A 80 10.20 15.65 -4.16
N ASN A 81 10.45 14.95 -5.28
CA ASN A 81 11.78 14.60 -5.77
C ASN A 81 12.31 15.56 -6.86
N LYS A 82 11.59 16.64 -7.18
CA LYS A 82 12.08 17.74 -8.02
C LYS A 82 12.84 18.77 -7.18
#